data_AF-A0A3A4W815-F1
#
_entry.id   AF-A0A3A4W815-F1
#
_cell.length_a   1.000
_cell.length_b   1.000
_cell.length_c   1.000
_cell.angle_alpha   90.00
_cell.angle_beta   90.00
_cell.angle_gamma   90.00
#
_symmetry.space_group_name_H-M   'P 1'
#
loop_
_entity.id
_entity.type
_entity.pdbx_description
1 polymer ?
#
loop_
_entity_poly.entity_id
_entity_poly.type
_entity_poly.pdbx_seq_one_letter_code
_entity_poly.pdbx_strand_id
1 'polypeptide(L)'
;MARIGIIGGSGLDDPRFFHKKEDLVMETPFGSPSSELTVGEIEGVGVIHLARHGKRHQLSPSGVNYRANIHALKEAGATHILATTACGSLRQEIGRGDLVILDQFIDFTRHRKTTFFESFES
;
A
#
# COMPACT_ATOMS: atom_id res chain seq x y z
N MET A 1 1.54 -8.06 -19.28
CA MET A 1 0.43 -8.61 -18.47
C MET A 1 0.28 -7.74 -17.24
N ALA A 2 -0.94 -7.51 -16.74
CA ALA A 2 -1.13 -6.68 -15.55
C ALA A 2 -0.58 -7.40 -14.32
N ARG A 3 0.11 -6.64 -13.45
CA ARG A 3 0.54 -7.06 -12.12
C ARG A 3 0.01 -6.07 -11.10
N ILE A 4 -0.74 -6.55 -10.12
CA ILE A 4 -1.52 -5.71 -9.21
C ILE A 4 -0.81 -5.62 -7.86
N GLY A 5 -0.39 -4.43 -7.46
CA GLY A 5 0.02 -4.13 -6.10
C GLY A 5 -1.21 -3.95 -5.20
N ILE A 6 -1.22 -4.57 -4.02
CA ILE A 6 -2.26 -4.41 -3.00
C ILE A 6 -1.62 -3.83 -1.74
N ILE A 7 -2.02 -2.63 -1.35
CA ILE A 7 -1.61 -2.03 -0.08
C ILE A 7 -2.73 -2.24 0.94
N GLY A 8 -2.56 -3.22 1.82
CA GLY A 8 -3.48 -3.52 2.90
C GLY A 8 -3.41 -2.49 4.02
N GLY A 9 -4.55 -1.88 4.36
CA GLY A 9 -4.75 -1.22 5.66
C GLY A 9 -5.27 -2.21 6.71
N SER A 10 -5.58 -1.70 7.91
CA SER A 10 -6.08 -2.49 9.04
C SER A 10 -7.16 -3.49 8.61
N GLY A 11 -6.90 -4.79 8.84
CA GLY A 11 -7.88 -5.86 8.60
C GLY A 11 -7.80 -6.53 7.22
N LEU A 12 -6.94 -6.06 6.32
CA LEU A 12 -6.61 -6.71 5.04
C LEU A 12 -5.11 -7.01 4.92
N ASP A 13 -4.46 -7.19 6.07
CA ASP A 13 -3.03 -7.43 6.19
C ASP A 13 -2.65 -8.90 5.96
N ASP A 14 -3.64 -9.80 5.93
CA ASP A 14 -3.44 -11.24 5.82
C ASP A 14 -3.58 -11.73 4.36
N PRO A 15 -2.49 -12.14 3.71
CA PRO A 15 -2.45 -12.59 2.32
C PRO A 15 -3.06 -13.98 2.11
N ARG A 16 -3.86 -14.53 3.04
CA ARG A 16 -4.48 -15.87 2.95
C ARG A 16 -5.10 -16.19 1.59
N PHE A 17 -5.63 -15.19 0.89
CA PHE A 17 -6.28 -15.30 -0.42
C PHE A 17 -5.35 -15.52 -1.62
N PHE A 18 -4.02 -15.38 -1.49
CA PHE A 18 -3.10 -15.62 -2.61
C PHE A 18 -2.71 -17.10 -2.76
N HIS A 19 -2.50 -17.52 -4.00
CA HIS A 19 -1.78 -18.76 -4.32
C HIS A 19 -0.30 -18.45 -4.61
N LYS A 20 0.59 -19.44 -4.39
CA LYS A 20 2.05 -19.36 -4.63
C LYS A 20 2.75 -18.17 -3.96
N LYS A 21 2.76 -18.16 -2.63
CA LYS A 21 3.31 -17.05 -1.84
C LYS A 21 4.82 -17.16 -1.69
N GLU A 22 5.54 -16.15 -2.16
CA GLU A 22 6.92 -15.90 -1.78
C GLU A 22 7.02 -14.53 -1.10
N ASP A 23 7.78 -14.46 -0.02
CA ASP A 23 8.10 -13.19 0.63
C ASP A 23 9.39 -12.65 0.03
N LEU A 24 9.33 -11.42 -0.47
CA LEU A 24 10.44 -10.70 -1.07
C LEU A 24 10.84 -9.55 -0.15
N VAL A 25 12.04 -9.65 0.42
CA VAL A 25 12.69 -8.56 1.16
C VAL A 25 13.26 -7.58 0.15
N MET A 26 12.90 -6.30 0.25
CA MET A 26 13.41 -5.25 -0.62
C MET A 26 13.92 -4.07 0.20
N GLU A 27 15.01 -3.49 -0.26
CA GLU A 27 15.48 -2.17 0.14
C GLU A 27 15.26 -1.19 -1.01
N THR A 28 14.98 0.07 -0.67
CA THR A 28 14.78 1.12 -1.68
C THR A 28 15.71 2.29 -1.41
N PRO A 29 15.94 3.17 -2.40
CA PRO A 29 16.65 4.44 -2.17
C PRO A 29 16.01 5.33 -1.09
N PHE A 30 14.75 5.04 -0.72
CA PHE A 30 14.00 5.75 0.32
C PHE A 30 13.96 5.01 1.66
N GLY A 31 14.76 3.95 1.83
CA GLY A 31 14.78 3.05 2.98
C GLY A 31 13.87 1.84 2.83
N SER A 32 13.66 1.11 3.93
CA SER A 32 12.87 -0.13 3.91
C SER A 32 11.36 0.16 3.76
N PRO A 33 10.63 -0.67 3.00
CA PRO A 33 9.17 -0.68 2.99
C PRO A 33 8.59 -1.07 4.37
N SER A 34 7.29 -0.86 4.55
CA SER A 34 6.57 -1.17 5.79
C SER A 34 6.56 -2.65 6.15
N SER A 35 6.67 -3.53 5.16
CA SER A 35 6.87 -4.97 5.31
C SER A 35 7.61 -5.53 4.11
N GLU A 36 8.06 -6.78 4.21
CA GLU A 36 8.33 -7.61 3.03
C GLU A 36 7.12 -7.61 2.09
N LEU A 37 7.37 -7.77 0.79
CA LEU A 37 6.33 -7.93 -0.20
C LEU A 37 5.94 -9.40 -0.29
N THR A 38 4.65 -9.71 -0.22
CA THR A 38 4.17 -11.07 -0.51
C THR A 38 3.72 -11.13 -1.96
N VAL A 39 4.45 -11.88 -2.78
CA VAL A 39 4.16 -12.07 -4.21
C VAL A 39 3.37 -13.36 -4.39
N GLY A 40 2.37 -13.35 -5.28
CA GLY A 40 1.60 -14.52 -5.62
C GLY A 40 0.65 -14.28 -6.80
N GLU A 41 -0.42 -15.06 -6.84
CA GLU A 41 -1.46 -14.96 -7.87
C GLU A 41 -2.88 -15.04 -7.29
N ILE A 42 -3.82 -14.33 -7.92
CA ILE A 42 -5.27 -14.50 -7.75
C ILE A 42 -5.86 -14.79 -9.12
N GLU A 43 -6.52 -15.93 -9.30
CA GLU A 43 -7.18 -16.31 -10.57
C GLU A 43 -6.25 -16.15 -11.80
N GLY A 44 -4.96 -16.52 -11.64
CA GLY A 44 -3.93 -16.41 -12.68
C GLY A 44 -3.37 -15.00 -12.92
N VAL A 45 -3.84 -13.98 -12.20
CA VAL A 45 -3.31 -12.61 -12.24
C VAL A 45 -2.24 -12.45 -11.17
N GLY A 46 -1.05 -11.96 -11.56
CA GLY A 46 0.05 -11.71 -10.62
C GLY A 46 -0.28 -10.58 -9.64
N VAL A 47 -0.10 -10.85 -8.35
CA VAL A 47 -0.39 -9.91 -7.26
C VAL A 47 0.83 -9.75 -6.36
N ILE A 48 1.03 -8.53 -5.85
CA ILE A 48 2.07 -8.19 -4.88
C ILE A 48 1.39 -7.48 -3.71
N HIS A 49 1.49 -8.00 -2.50
CA HIS A 49 0.88 -7.40 -1.32
C HIS A 49 1.92 -6.78 -0.39
N LEU A 50 1.52 -5.69 0.23
CA LEU A 50 2.29 -4.95 1.21
C LEU A 50 1.36 -4.51 2.35
N ALA A 51 1.73 -4.82 3.60
CA ALA A 51 1.01 -4.34 4.78
C ALA A 51 1.43 -2.90 5.11
N ARG A 52 0.51 -1.92 4.98
CA ARG A 52 0.81 -0.49 5.19
C ARG A 52 1.40 -0.19 6.56
N HIS A 53 0.88 -0.86 7.58
CA HIS A 53 1.28 -0.65 8.98
C HIS A 53 2.32 -1.68 9.46
N GLY A 54 2.87 -2.48 8.54
CA GLY A 54 3.70 -3.64 8.83
C GLY A 54 2.88 -4.85 9.28
N LYS A 55 3.48 -6.06 9.19
CA LYS A 55 2.81 -7.35 9.50
C LYS A 55 2.25 -7.42 10.94
N ARG A 56 2.76 -6.62 11.88
CA ARG A 56 2.29 -6.57 13.28
C ARG A 56 1.54 -5.28 13.62
N HIS A 57 1.09 -4.53 12.61
CA HIS A 57 0.42 -3.25 12.78
C HIS A 57 1.21 -2.23 13.64
N GLN A 58 2.54 -2.29 13.54
CA GLN A 58 3.44 -1.56 14.43
C GLN A 58 3.72 -0.11 14.00
N LEU A 59 3.43 0.26 12.75
CA LEU A 59 3.68 1.60 12.23
C LEU A 59 2.43 2.48 12.36
N SER A 60 2.56 3.65 13.00
CA SER A 60 1.49 4.65 12.97
C SER A 60 1.33 5.25 11.58
N PRO A 61 0.16 5.85 11.22
CA PRO A 61 -0.04 6.46 9.90
C PRO A 61 1.00 7.51 9.50
N SER A 62 1.62 8.19 10.47
CA SER A 62 2.70 9.17 10.23
C SER A 62 4.07 8.53 10.11
N GLY A 63 4.27 7.32 10.68
CA GLY A 63 5.53 6.56 10.59
C GLY A 63 5.64 5.65 9.37
N VAL A 64 4.61 5.58 8.52
CA VAL A 64 4.64 4.79 7.28
C VAL A 64 5.59 5.42 6.26
N ASN A 65 6.50 4.61 5.71
CA ASN A 65 7.39 5.03 4.63
C ASN A 65 6.71 4.87 3.25
N TYR A 66 5.83 5.81 2.91
CA TYR A 66 5.07 5.76 1.66
C TYR A 66 5.94 5.71 0.40
N ARG A 67 7.11 6.39 0.39
CA ARG A 67 8.02 6.37 -0.76
C ARG A 67 8.63 4.99 -0.97
N ALA A 68 9.16 4.37 0.08
CA ALA A 68 9.71 3.02 -0.02
C ALA A 68 8.64 2.00 -0.44
N ASN A 69 7.42 2.13 0.08
CA ASN A 69 6.30 1.27 -0.27
C ASN A 69 5.96 1.33 -1.77
N ILE A 70 5.77 2.54 -2.30
CA ILE A 70 5.43 2.73 -3.72
C ILE A 70 6.61 2.34 -4.63
N HIS A 71 7.84 2.68 -4.24
CA HIS A 71 9.03 2.32 -5.00
C HIS A 71 9.24 0.80 -5.07
N ALA A 72 9.12 0.10 -3.94
CA ALA A 72 9.27 -1.36 -3.88
C ALA A 72 8.22 -2.07 -4.76
N LEU A 73 6.95 -1.62 -4.71
CA LEU A 73 5.92 -2.15 -5.60
C LEU A 73 6.25 -1.89 -7.08
N LYS A 74 6.76 -0.71 -7.41
CA LYS A 74 7.17 -0.36 -8.78
C LYS A 74 8.31 -1.27 -9.27
N GLU A 75 9.35 -1.45 -8.47
CA GLU A 75 10.51 -2.31 -8.78
C GLU A 75 10.12 -3.79 -8.87
N ALA A 76 9.19 -4.24 -8.03
CA ALA A 76 8.61 -5.59 -8.13
C ALA A 76 7.70 -5.77 -9.37
N GLY A 77 7.52 -4.73 -10.18
CA GLY A 77 6.82 -4.78 -11.45
C GLY A 77 5.31 -4.53 -11.34
N ALA A 78 4.81 -3.96 -10.25
CA ALA A 78 3.41 -3.54 -10.15
C ALA A 78 3.09 -2.50 -11.24
N THR A 79 2.01 -2.76 -11.96
CA THR A 79 1.47 -1.88 -13.00
C THR A 79 0.32 -1.02 -12.49
N HIS A 80 -0.39 -1.52 -11.48
CA HIS A 80 -1.53 -0.88 -10.84
C HIS A 80 -1.42 -1.08 -9.33
N ILE A 81 -2.00 -0.19 -8.54
CA ILE A 81 -2.08 -0.32 -7.09
C ILE A 81 -3.54 -0.19 -6.65
N LEU A 82 -4.02 -1.17 -5.89
CA LEU A 82 -5.26 -1.11 -5.15
C LEU A 82 -4.92 -0.94 -3.67
N ALA A 83 -5.46 0.09 -3.03
CA ALA A 83 -5.19 0.38 -1.63
C ALA A 83 -6.49 0.36 -0.84
N THR A 84 -6.47 -0.24 0.35
CA THR A 84 -7.63 -0.25 1.24
C THR A 84 -7.41 0.65 2.44
N THR A 85 -8.44 1.30 2.95
CA THR A 85 -8.33 2.17 4.12
C THR A 85 -9.60 2.10 4.94
N ALA A 86 -9.46 1.95 6.25
CA ALA A 86 -10.56 2.17 7.18
C ALA A 86 -10.72 3.68 7.38
N CYS A 87 -11.96 4.16 7.41
CA CYS A 87 -12.28 5.58 7.60
C CYS A 87 -13.59 5.77 8.37
N GLY A 88 -13.79 6.97 8.91
CA GLY A 88 -15.07 7.41 9.46
C GLY A 88 -15.85 8.20 8.41
N SER A 89 -17.15 7.96 8.33
CA SER A 89 -18.04 8.74 7.46
C SER A 89 -18.28 10.15 8.02
N LEU A 90 -18.38 11.13 7.13
CA LEU A 90 -18.82 12.51 7.40
C LEU A 90 -20.20 12.81 6.76
N ARG A 91 -20.90 11.77 6.33
CA ARG A 91 -22.17 11.83 5.59
C ARG A 91 -23.14 10.80 6.18
N GLN A 92 -24.39 11.19 6.38
CA GLN A 92 -25.37 10.34 7.06
C GLN A 92 -25.76 9.12 6.21
N GLU A 93 -25.73 9.28 4.90
CA GLU A 93 -26.05 8.28 3.88
C GLU A 93 -24.97 7.19 3.70
N ILE A 94 -23.75 7.41 4.20
CA ILE A 94 -22.66 6.42 4.17
C ILE A 94 -22.57 5.77 5.55
N GLY A 95 -23.08 4.55 5.66
CA GLY A 95 -23.17 3.76 6.88
C GLY A 95 -21.90 2.96 7.21
N ARG A 96 -21.91 2.32 8.38
CA ARG A 96 -20.83 1.38 8.76
C ARG A 96 -20.86 0.15 7.86
N GLY A 97 -19.73 -0.19 7.26
CA GLY A 97 -19.59 -1.34 6.37
C GLY A 97 -19.76 -1.00 4.89
N ASP A 98 -20.25 0.19 4.55
CA ASP A 98 -20.31 0.65 3.18
C ASP A 98 -18.91 0.84 2.60
N LEU A 99 -18.77 0.55 1.31
CA LEU A 99 -17.55 0.77 0.55
C LEU A 99 -17.69 2.03 -0.30
N VAL A 100 -16.61 2.82 -0.35
CA VAL A 100 -16.52 4.03 -1.18
C VAL A 100 -15.30 3.91 -2.07
N ILE A 101 -15.50 4.05 -3.38
CA ILE A 101 -14.42 4.22 -4.34
C ILE A 101 -14.13 5.72 -4.43
N LEU A 102 -13.06 6.15 -3.75
CA LEU A 102 -12.68 7.56 -3.67
C LEU A 102 -12.21 8.08 -5.04
N ASP A 103 -12.69 9.26 -5.42
CA ASP A 103 -12.32 9.98 -6.64
C ASP A 103 -11.63 11.34 -6.35
N GLN A 104 -11.68 11.81 -5.10
CA GLN A 104 -11.09 13.06 -4.62
C GLN A 104 -10.54 12.92 -3.19
N PHE A 105 -9.68 13.86 -2.79
CA PHE A 105 -9.19 13.97 -1.42
C PHE A 105 -8.85 15.43 -1.07
N ILE A 106 -8.79 15.73 0.23
CA ILE A 106 -8.21 16.97 0.77
C ILE A 106 -7.06 16.56 1.69
N ASP A 107 -5.86 17.11 1.45
CA ASP A 107 -4.68 16.77 2.24
C ASP A 107 -4.53 17.70 3.46
N PHE A 108 -4.65 17.13 4.65
CA PHE A 108 -4.39 17.79 5.93
C PHE A 108 -3.12 17.24 6.63
N THR A 109 -2.29 16.45 5.93
CA THR A 109 -1.07 15.87 6.49
C THR A 109 0.04 16.94 6.63
N ARG A 110 0.94 16.79 7.62
CA ARG A 110 1.93 17.86 7.95
C ARG A 110 3.40 17.45 7.99
N HIS A 111 3.73 16.16 7.91
CA HIS A 111 5.10 15.67 8.16
C HIS A 111 5.53 14.52 7.24
N ARG A 112 4.83 14.32 6.12
CA ARG A 112 5.09 13.21 5.21
C ARG A 112 5.98 13.66 4.06
N LYS A 113 6.90 12.79 3.64
CA LYS A 113 7.59 12.94 2.35
C LYS A 113 6.61 12.54 1.24
N THR A 114 6.19 13.50 0.43
CA THR A 114 5.11 13.35 -0.57
C THR A 114 5.61 13.30 -2.01
N THR A 115 6.92 13.43 -2.23
CA THR A 115 7.54 13.39 -3.56
C THR A 115 8.80 12.51 -3.55
N PHE A 116 9.09 11.89 -4.68
CA PHE A 116 10.37 11.20 -4.91
C PHE A 116 11.51 12.17 -5.26
N PHE A 117 11.17 13.37 -5.76
CA PHE A 117 12.12 14.38 -6.19
C PHE A 117 12.26 15.44 -5.09
N GLU A 118 13.39 15.42 -4.39
CA GLU A 118 13.70 16.37 -3.30
C GLU A 118 14.67 17.48 -3.71
N SER A 119 15.30 17.36 -4.87
CA SER A 119 16.16 18.38 -5.48
C SER A 119 15.97 18.41 -7.00
N PHE A 120 16.41 19.49 -7.64
CA PHE A 120 16.33 19.70 -9.09
C PHE A 120 17.65 19.38 -9.82
N GLU A 121 18.63 18.79 -9.14
CA GLU A 121 19.94 18.53 -9.74
C GLU A 121 19.92 17.28 -10.63
N SER A 122 20.48 17.48 -11.81
CA SER A 122 20.70 16.53 -12.91
C SER A 122 21.88 15.58 -12.67
#